data_AF-A0A4R1H6Z2-F1
#
_entry.id   AF-A0A4R1H6Z2-F1
#
_cell.length_a   1.000
_cell.length_b   1.000
_cell.length_c   1.000
_cell.angle_alpha   90.00
_cell.angle_beta   90.00
_cell.angle_gamma   90.00
#
_symmetry.space_group_name_H-M   'P 1'
#
loop_
_entity.id
_entity.type
_entity.pdbx_description
1 polymer ?
#
loop_
_entity_poly.entity_id
_entity_poly.type
_entity_poly.pdbx_seq_one_letter_code
_entity_poly.pdbx_strand_id
1 'polypeptide(L)'
;MEQDEFDPADLPPSKTRRKKDADALQQLGTDLLELPETDWVKLSLPDSLIDALREMKRIHSRSALKRQRQFIGRLMRDVDPEPVQQHFEQLRQKTRQQVQAHHALEEWRDRMIGEDDSVVEAYLQEYGNADRQHLRQLVRQARKERDQSKPPKSARALFRYLREMAK
;
A
#
# COMPACT_ATOMS: atom_id res chain seq x y z
N MET A 1 51.06 -5.90 -20.19
CA MET A 1 49.82 -6.23 -20.90
C MET A 1 48.72 -6.09 -19.88
N GLU A 2 48.03 -4.95 -19.92
CA GLU A 2 46.86 -4.68 -19.07
C GLU A 2 45.73 -5.60 -19.52
N GLN A 3 45.11 -6.29 -18.57
CA GLN A 3 43.95 -7.12 -18.83
C GLN A 3 42.76 -6.15 -18.94
N ASP A 4 42.21 -5.98 -20.14
CA ASP A 4 40.91 -5.34 -20.32
C ASP A 4 39.87 -6.17 -19.54
N GLU A 5 39.43 -5.64 -18.41
CA GLU A 5 38.41 -6.21 -17.56
C GLU A 5 37.07 -6.07 -18.29
N PHE A 6 36.63 -7.14 -18.96
CA PHE A 6 35.35 -7.19 -19.65
C PHE A 6 34.20 -7.11 -18.63
N ASP A 7 33.59 -5.94 -18.48
CA ASP A 7 32.39 -5.76 -17.65
C ASP A 7 31.16 -6.28 -18.43
N PRO A 8 30.45 -7.32 -17.94
CA PRO A 8 29.20 -7.78 -18.52
C PRO A 8 28.11 -6.70 -18.64
N ALA A 9 28.24 -5.56 -17.94
CA ALA A 9 27.37 -4.39 -18.05
C ALA A 9 27.50 -3.66 -19.41
N ASP A 10 28.64 -3.78 -20.11
CA ASP A 10 28.87 -3.13 -21.41
C ASP A 10 28.20 -3.86 -22.59
N LEU A 11 27.62 -5.04 -22.35
CA LEU A 11 26.85 -5.75 -23.37
C LEU A 11 25.49 -5.08 -23.62
N PRO A 12 25.14 -4.79 -24.90
CA PRO A 12 23.86 -4.19 -25.22
C PRO A 12 22.70 -5.08 -24.71
N PRO A 13 21.66 -4.49 -24.12
CA PRO A 13 20.57 -5.27 -23.53
C PRO A 13 19.90 -6.17 -24.57
N SER A 14 19.64 -7.41 -24.16
CA SER A 14 18.96 -8.38 -25.02
C SER A 14 17.60 -7.84 -25.50
N LYS A 15 17.15 -8.28 -26.68
CA LYS A 15 15.84 -7.90 -27.23
C LYS A 15 14.70 -8.13 -26.22
N THR A 16 14.81 -9.18 -25.41
CA THR A 16 13.86 -9.52 -24.33
C THR A 16 13.88 -8.50 -23.19
N ARG A 17 15.08 -8.05 -22.75
CA ARG A 17 15.22 -7.05 -21.69
C ARG A 17 14.62 -5.70 -22.12
N ARG A 18 15.00 -5.21 -23.31
CA ARG A 18 14.45 -3.96 -23.88
C ARG A 18 12.92 -3.97 -23.99
N LYS A 19 12.33 -5.12 -24.32
CA LYS A 19 10.87 -5.27 -24.36
C LYS A 19 10.27 -5.16 -22.95
N LYS A 20 10.83 -5.87 -21.97
CA LYS A 20 10.37 -5.81 -20.58
C LYS A 20 10.45 -4.39 -20.00
N ASP A 21 11.54 -3.68 -20.27
CA ASP A 21 11.74 -2.31 -19.79
C ASP A 21 10.70 -1.36 -20.40
N ALA A 22 10.42 -1.50 -21.71
CA ALA A 22 9.38 -0.72 -22.38
C ALA A 22 7.98 -1.04 -21.85
N ASP A 23 7.67 -2.31 -21.59
CA ASP A 23 6.38 -2.73 -21.02
C ASP A 23 6.24 -2.19 -19.58
N ALA A 24 7.32 -2.19 -18.79
CA ALA A 24 7.34 -1.66 -17.43
C ALA A 24 7.11 -0.14 -17.38
N LEU A 25 7.75 0.63 -18.27
CA LEU A 25 7.53 2.08 -18.38
C LEU A 25 6.09 2.41 -18.81
N GLN A 26 5.54 1.64 -19.76
CA GLN A 26 4.14 1.81 -20.15
C GLN A 26 3.21 1.53 -18.98
N GLN A 27 3.46 0.45 -18.24
CA GLN A 27 2.65 0.11 -17.07
C GLN A 27 2.74 1.20 -16.00
N LEU A 28 3.95 1.65 -15.65
CA LEU A 28 4.16 2.74 -14.69
C LEU A 28 3.43 4.02 -15.10
N GLY A 29 3.48 4.37 -16.38
CA GLY A 29 2.75 5.51 -16.92
C GLY A 29 1.24 5.35 -16.82
N THR A 30 0.71 4.13 -16.94
CA THR A 30 -0.72 3.89 -16.74
C THR A 30 -1.12 3.85 -15.27
N ASP A 31 -0.24 3.37 -14.39
CA ASP A 31 -0.47 3.32 -12.95
C ASP A 31 -0.63 4.74 -12.37
N LEU A 32 0.00 5.76 -12.99
CA LEU A 32 -0.21 7.17 -12.62
C LEU A 32 -1.69 7.57 -12.58
N LEU A 33 -2.58 6.91 -13.33
CA LEU A 33 -4.02 7.18 -13.28
C LEU A 33 -4.68 6.83 -11.94
N GLU A 34 -4.04 5.97 -11.14
CA GLU A 34 -4.47 5.64 -9.78
C GLU A 34 -4.16 6.78 -8.78
N LEU A 35 -3.25 7.68 -9.16
CA LEU A 35 -2.89 8.84 -8.34
C LEU A 35 -3.84 10.02 -8.60
N PRO A 36 -4.11 10.84 -7.58
CA PRO A 36 -4.77 12.12 -7.79
C PRO A 36 -3.87 13.05 -8.61
N GLU A 37 -4.49 13.95 -9.37
CA GLU A 37 -3.76 14.90 -10.23
C GLU A 37 -2.79 15.80 -9.47
N THR A 38 -3.08 16.09 -8.19
CA THR A 38 -2.15 16.82 -7.31
C THR A 38 -0.81 16.12 -7.15
N ASP A 39 -0.76 14.80 -7.24
CA ASP A 39 0.50 14.05 -7.13
C ASP A 39 1.27 14.04 -8.45
N TRP A 40 0.60 14.13 -9.60
CA TRP A 40 1.27 14.33 -10.90
C TRP A 40 2.08 15.62 -10.93
N VAL A 41 1.51 16.70 -10.38
CA VAL A 41 2.18 18.00 -10.27
C VAL A 41 3.36 17.93 -9.29
N LYS A 42 3.21 17.27 -8.14
CA LYS A 42 4.32 17.10 -7.18
C LYS A 42 5.47 16.27 -7.75
N LEU A 43 5.17 15.27 -8.57
CA LEU A 43 6.15 14.46 -9.28
C LEU A 43 6.84 15.24 -10.41
N SER A 44 6.47 16.49 -10.65
CA SER A 44 7.03 17.35 -11.69
C SER A 44 6.99 16.68 -13.08
N LEU A 45 5.90 15.97 -13.36
CA LEU A 45 5.72 15.31 -14.66
C LEU A 45 5.60 16.36 -15.78
N PRO A 46 6.11 16.07 -17.00
CA PRO A 46 5.93 16.98 -18.12
C PRO A 46 4.46 17.23 -18.44
N ASP A 47 4.13 18.46 -18.86
CA ASP A 47 2.76 18.85 -19.23
C ASP A 47 2.14 17.91 -20.27
N SER A 48 2.94 17.45 -21.25
CA SER A 48 2.51 16.51 -22.29
C SER A 48 2.03 15.17 -21.72
N LEU A 49 2.66 14.69 -20.65
CA LEU A 49 2.27 13.47 -19.96
C LEU A 49 1.03 13.71 -19.10
N ILE A 50 0.96 14.83 -18.39
CA ILE A 50 -0.22 15.22 -17.59
C ILE A 50 -1.45 15.31 -18.49
N ASP A 51 -1.34 15.97 -19.65
CA ASP A 51 -2.45 16.09 -20.60
C ASP A 51 -2.84 14.74 -21.19
N ALA A 52 -1.88 13.87 -21.48
CA ALA A 52 -2.16 12.51 -21.92
C ALA A 52 -2.92 11.69 -20.85
N LEU A 53 -2.61 11.86 -19.57
CA LEU A 53 -3.31 11.24 -18.45
C LEU A 53 -4.74 11.79 -18.28
N ARG A 54 -4.92 13.12 -18.36
CA ARG A 54 -6.24 13.77 -18.34
C ARG A 54 -7.12 13.27 -19.47
N GLU A 55 -6.57 13.20 -20.69
CA GLU A 55 -7.30 12.72 -21.86
C GLU A 55 -7.69 11.25 -21.70
N MET A 56 -6.80 10.41 -21.17
CA MET A 56 -7.09 8.99 -20.94
C MET A 56 -8.31 8.78 -20.01
N LYS A 57 -8.55 9.66 -19.03
CA LYS A 57 -9.74 9.61 -18.15
C LYS A 57 -11.06 9.90 -18.90
N ARG A 58 -11.01 10.57 -20.05
CA ARG A 58 -12.17 10.96 -20.87
C ARG A 58 -12.51 9.96 -21.97
N ILE A 59 -11.57 9.06 -22.31
CA ILE A 59 -11.76 8.08 -23.38
C ILE A 59 -12.55 6.88 -22.88
N HIS A 60 -13.68 6.58 -23.52
CA HIS A 60 -14.49 5.38 -23.23
C HIS A 60 -14.26 4.22 -24.21
N SER A 61 -13.72 4.49 -25.41
CA SER A 61 -13.48 3.44 -26.42
C SER A 61 -12.25 2.60 -26.09
N ARG A 62 -12.40 1.27 -26.09
CA ARG A 62 -11.32 0.32 -25.80
C ARG A 62 -10.13 0.45 -26.76
N SER A 63 -10.38 0.71 -28.04
CA SER A 63 -9.32 0.86 -29.05
C SER A 63 -8.58 2.19 -28.87
N ALA A 64 -9.29 3.27 -28.55
CA ALA A 64 -8.70 4.56 -28.21
C ALA A 64 -7.89 4.49 -26.91
N LEU A 65 -8.40 3.83 -25.86
CA LEU A 65 -7.66 3.60 -24.61
C LEU A 65 -6.36 2.83 -24.85
N LYS A 66 -6.39 1.78 -25.69
CA LYS A 66 -5.18 1.02 -26.03
C LYS A 66 -4.12 1.91 -26.69
N ARG A 67 -4.52 2.77 -27.63
CA ARG A 67 -3.61 3.72 -28.30
C ARG A 67 -3.08 4.76 -27.32
N GLN A 68 -3.93 5.27 -26.43
CA GLN A 68 -3.54 6.24 -25.43
C GLN A 68 -2.52 5.67 -24.44
N ARG A 69 -2.68 4.41 -23.99
CA ARG A 69 -1.68 3.71 -23.18
C ARG A 69 -0.32 3.62 -23.86
N GLN A 70 -0.30 3.29 -25.16
CA GLN A 70 0.95 3.22 -25.92
C GLN A 70 1.60 4.59 -26.07
N PHE A 71 0.79 5.64 -26.25
CA PHE A 71 1.28 7.02 -26.30
C PHE A 71 1.89 7.46 -24.97
N ILE A 72 1.23 7.18 -23.85
CA ILE A 72 1.76 7.40 -22.49
C ILE A 72 3.08 6.64 -22.31
N GLY A 73 3.13 5.36 -22.70
CA GLY A 73 4.36 4.57 -22.62
C GLY A 73 5.50 5.07 -23.50
N ARG A 74 5.20 5.82 -24.58
CA ARG A 74 6.21 6.54 -25.36
C ARG A 74 6.72 7.76 -24.58
N LEU A 75 5.82 8.58 -24.03
CA LEU A 75 6.19 9.76 -23.24
C LEU A 75 7.02 9.40 -22.01
N MET A 76 6.71 8.27 -21.36
CA MET A 76 7.46 7.75 -20.20
C MET A 76 8.92 7.40 -20.50
N ARG A 77 9.33 7.30 -21.79
CA ARG A 77 10.74 7.07 -22.14
C ARG A 77 11.60 8.32 -22.04
N ASP A 78 10.96 9.48 -22.07
CA ASP A 78 11.60 10.80 -21.98
C ASP A 78 11.52 11.36 -20.55
N VAL A 79 10.99 10.58 -19.60
CA VAL A 79 10.83 10.92 -18.19
C VAL A 79 11.71 10.01 -17.35
N ASP A 80 12.32 10.56 -16.30
CA ASP A 80 12.97 9.74 -15.28
C ASP A 80 11.91 8.96 -14.48
N PRO A 81 11.88 7.62 -14.58
CA PRO A 81 10.88 6.82 -13.89
C PRO A 81 11.13 6.69 -12.37
N GLU A 82 12.34 6.97 -11.89
CA GLU A 82 12.73 6.69 -10.50
C GLU A 82 11.85 7.44 -9.48
N PRO A 83 11.61 8.76 -9.59
CA PRO A 83 10.74 9.47 -8.63
C PRO A 83 9.31 8.92 -8.60
N VAL A 84 8.79 8.51 -9.75
CA VAL A 84 7.45 7.91 -9.86
C VAL A 84 7.41 6.55 -9.15
N GLN A 85 8.41 5.70 -9.40
CA GLN A 85 8.54 4.39 -8.75
C GLN A 85 8.66 4.53 -7.23
N GLN A 86 9.52 5.44 -6.76
CA GLN A 86 9.69 5.72 -5.33
C GLN A 86 8.38 6.18 -4.68
N HIS A 87 7.61 7.02 -5.37
CA HIS A 87 6.31 7.48 -4.86
C HIS A 87 5.30 6.32 -4.70
N PHE A 88 5.19 5.45 -5.70
CA PHE A 88 4.36 4.25 -5.58
C PHE A 88 4.83 3.33 -4.46
N GLU A 89 6.15 3.16 -4.31
CA GLU A 89 6.71 2.34 -3.24
C GLU A 89 6.38 2.91 -1.85
N GLN A 90 6.48 4.22 -1.66
CA GLN A 90 6.07 4.88 -0.41
C GLN A 90 4.58 4.65 -0.09
N LEU A 91 3.70 4.73 -1.11
CA LEU A 91 2.27 4.45 -0.94
C LEU A 91 2.02 2.98 -0.57
N ARG A 92 2.74 2.05 -1.19
CA ARG A 92 2.67 0.61 -0.87
C ARG A 92 3.17 0.33 0.53
N GLN A 93 4.28 0.94 0.94
CA GLN A 93 4.82 0.82 2.29
C GLN A 93 3.83 1.33 3.33
N LYS A 94 3.24 2.51 3.12
CA LYS A 94 2.20 3.06 4.01
C LYS A 94 1.01 2.10 4.12
N THR A 95 0.55 1.56 3.00
CA THR A 95 -0.54 0.58 2.97
C THR A 95 -0.16 -0.69 3.74
N ARG A 96 1.05 -1.23 3.51
CA ARG A 96 1.56 -2.41 4.21
C ARG A 96 1.66 -2.18 5.71
N GLN A 97 2.16 -1.03 6.14
CA GLN A 97 2.24 -0.65 7.55
C GLN A 97 0.84 -0.56 8.18
N GLN A 98 -0.13 0.02 7.47
CA GLN A 98 -1.53 0.07 7.95
C GLN A 98 -2.15 -1.31 8.09
N VAL A 99 -1.92 -2.20 7.11
CA VAL A 99 -2.39 -3.60 7.15
C VAL A 99 -1.74 -4.36 8.30
N GLN A 100 -0.43 -4.20 8.49
CA GLN A 100 0.30 -4.83 9.59
C GLN A 100 -0.20 -4.33 10.95
N ALA A 101 -0.38 -3.02 11.11
CA ALA A 101 -0.94 -2.44 12.33
C ALA A 101 -2.38 -2.94 12.59
N HIS A 102 -3.19 -3.07 11.53
CA HIS A 102 -4.54 -3.64 11.63
C HIS A 102 -4.50 -5.08 12.16
N HIS A 103 -3.67 -5.93 11.56
CA HIS A 103 -3.53 -7.33 11.99
C HIS A 103 -2.97 -7.48 13.40
N ALA A 104 -2.01 -6.64 13.80
CA ALA A 104 -1.52 -6.63 15.18
C ALA A 104 -2.64 -6.36 16.20
N LEU A 105 -3.56 -5.43 15.88
CA LEU A 105 -4.72 -5.15 16.73
C LEU A 105 -5.76 -6.29 16.72
N GLU A 106 -5.91 -7.00 15.60
CA GLU A 106 -6.75 -8.20 15.53
C GLU A 106 -6.19 -9.32 16.39
N GLU A 107 -4.88 -9.53 16.34
CA GLU A 107 -4.18 -10.51 17.18
C GLU A 107 -4.36 -10.17 18.66
N TRP A 108 -4.14 -8.92 19.07
CA TRP A 108 -4.41 -8.48 20.45
C TRP A 108 -5.84 -8.76 20.88
N ARG A 109 -6.83 -8.41 20.06
CA ARG A 109 -8.25 -8.67 20.35
C ARG A 109 -8.49 -10.17 20.54
N ASP A 110 -8.03 -10.98 19.59
CA ASP A 110 -8.31 -12.42 19.56
C ASP A 110 -7.61 -13.13 20.72
N ARG A 111 -6.39 -12.73 21.07
CA ARG A 111 -5.66 -13.20 22.26
C ARG A 111 -6.36 -12.79 23.55
N MET A 112 -6.81 -11.54 23.69
CA MET A 112 -7.56 -11.12 24.89
C MET A 112 -8.86 -11.90 25.08
N ILE A 113 -9.56 -12.25 23.99
CA ILE A 113 -10.78 -13.07 24.07
C ILE A 113 -10.44 -14.54 24.30
N GLY A 114 -9.41 -15.06 23.64
CA GLY A 114 -8.98 -16.46 23.64
C GLY A 114 -8.29 -16.93 24.93
N GLU A 115 -7.39 -16.10 25.44
CA GLU A 115 -6.48 -16.40 26.55
C GLU A 115 -6.99 -15.80 27.86
N ASP A 116 -6.15 -15.79 28.90
CA ASP A 116 -6.45 -15.27 30.22
C ASP A 116 -6.20 -13.75 30.37
N ASP A 117 -6.42 -13.22 31.57
CA ASP A 117 -6.30 -11.78 31.86
C ASP A 117 -4.86 -11.24 31.78
N SER A 118 -3.82 -12.08 31.72
CA SER A 118 -2.43 -11.66 31.54
C SER A 118 -2.19 -10.93 30.23
N VAL A 119 -2.92 -11.27 29.16
CA VAL A 119 -2.82 -10.58 27.86
C VAL A 119 -3.28 -9.12 27.96
N VAL A 120 -4.30 -8.86 28.78
CA VAL A 120 -4.78 -7.50 29.03
C VAL A 120 -3.72 -6.68 29.75
N GLU A 121 -3.01 -7.29 30.71
CA GLU A 121 -1.90 -6.64 31.41
C GLU A 121 -0.72 -6.37 30.48
N ALA A 122 -0.36 -7.32 29.62
CA ALA A 122 0.71 -7.14 28.62
C ALA A 122 0.40 -5.98 27.67
N TYR A 123 -0.84 -5.87 27.19
CA TYR A 123 -1.26 -4.74 26.35
C TYR A 123 -1.18 -3.41 27.10
N LEU A 124 -1.61 -3.36 28.37
CA LEU A 124 -1.55 -2.14 29.18
C LEU A 124 -0.11 -1.71 29.50
N GLN A 125 0.84 -2.64 29.53
CA GLN A 125 2.26 -2.34 29.67
C GLN A 125 2.85 -1.76 28.38
N GLU A 126 2.43 -2.26 27.22
CA GLU A 126 2.87 -1.77 25.92
C GLU A 126 2.20 -0.44 25.55
N TYR A 127 0.91 -0.30 25.83
CA TYR A 127 0.06 0.86 25.53
C TYR A 127 -0.55 1.42 26.83
N GLY A 128 0.26 2.19 27.58
CA GLY A 128 -0.08 2.72 28.90
C GLY A 128 -1.17 3.79 28.96
N ASN A 129 -1.76 4.18 27.83
CA ASN A 129 -2.82 5.19 27.73
C ASN A 129 -4.24 4.59 27.81
N ALA A 130 -4.40 3.27 27.77
CA ALA A 130 -5.72 2.64 27.78
C ALA A 130 -6.34 2.61 29.18
N ASP A 131 -7.63 2.97 29.28
CA ASP A 131 -8.47 2.74 30.46
C ASP A 131 -8.59 1.23 30.73
N ARG A 132 -7.90 0.79 31.78
CA ARG A 132 -7.87 -0.58 32.29
C ARG A 132 -9.26 -1.14 32.61
N GLN A 133 -10.13 -0.33 33.22
CA GLN A 133 -11.47 -0.79 33.63
C GLN A 133 -12.34 -1.01 32.39
N HIS A 134 -12.32 -0.07 31.45
CA HIS A 134 -13.07 -0.17 30.21
C HIS A 134 -12.59 -1.34 29.35
N LEU A 135 -11.27 -1.51 29.19
CA LEU A 135 -10.69 -2.60 28.43
C LEU A 135 -11.12 -3.97 28.97
N ARG A 136 -10.98 -4.18 30.29
CA ARG A 136 -11.41 -5.43 30.94
C ARG A 136 -12.91 -5.68 30.80
N GLN A 137 -13.74 -4.63 30.82
CA GLN A 137 -15.18 -4.76 30.59
C GLN A 137 -15.49 -5.27 29.18
N LEU A 138 -14.86 -4.69 28.15
CA LEU A 138 -15.04 -5.11 26.76
C LEU A 138 -14.60 -6.56 26.55
N VAL A 139 -13.46 -6.95 27.12
CA VAL A 139 -12.95 -8.33 27.03
C VAL A 139 -13.92 -9.33 27.66
N ARG A 140 -14.41 -9.07 28.87
CA ARG A 140 -15.40 -9.95 29.53
C ARG A 140 -16.69 -10.08 28.73
N GLN A 141 -17.19 -8.99 28.16
CA GLN A 141 -18.38 -9.02 27.32
C GLN A 141 -18.15 -9.81 26.02
N ALA A 142 -16.99 -9.63 25.38
CA ALA A 142 -16.63 -10.36 24.18
C ALA A 142 -16.45 -11.87 24.43
N ARG A 143 -15.82 -12.26 25.54
CA ARG A 143 -15.73 -13.67 25.98
C ARG A 143 -17.13 -14.26 26.18
N LYS A 144 -18.00 -13.56 26.92
CA LYS A 144 -19.39 -13.99 27.14
C LYS A 144 -20.19 -14.13 25.83
N GLU A 145 -20.01 -13.23 24.88
CA GLU A 145 -20.66 -13.32 23.56
C GLU A 145 -20.16 -14.54 22.78
N ARG A 146 -18.84 -14.78 22.76
CA ARG A 146 -18.24 -15.96 22.13
C ARG A 146 -18.78 -17.26 22.73
N ASP A 147 -18.74 -17.38 24.05
CA ASP A 147 -19.15 -18.59 24.76
C ASP A 147 -20.66 -18.88 24.60
N GLN A 148 -21.44 -17.84 24.32
CA GLN A 148 -22.88 -17.93 24.04
C GLN A 148 -23.20 -18.01 22.53
N SER A 149 -22.18 -18.12 21.66
CA SER A 149 -22.33 -18.11 20.19
C SER A 149 -23.16 -16.93 19.67
N LYS A 150 -23.04 -15.78 20.34
CA LYS A 150 -23.74 -14.54 19.98
C LYS A 150 -22.96 -13.75 18.93
N PRO A 151 -23.62 -12.84 18.19
CA PRO A 151 -22.93 -11.91 17.31
C PRO A 151 -21.82 -11.14 18.04
N PRO A 152 -20.62 -10.98 17.45
CA PRO A 152 -19.42 -10.47 18.14
C PRO A 152 -19.41 -8.93 18.24
N LYS A 153 -20.44 -8.36 18.85
CA LYS A 153 -20.61 -6.90 19.00
C LYS A 153 -19.50 -6.32 19.88
N SER A 154 -19.21 -6.96 21.00
CA SER A 154 -18.20 -6.52 21.96
C SER A 154 -16.78 -6.73 21.44
N ALA A 155 -16.53 -7.76 20.64
CA ALA A 155 -15.24 -7.93 19.96
C ALA A 155 -14.98 -6.82 18.92
N ARG A 156 -16.02 -6.38 18.19
CA ARG A 156 -15.92 -5.22 17.29
C ARG A 156 -15.71 -3.91 18.06
N ALA A 157 -16.34 -3.76 19.22
CA ALA A 157 -16.12 -2.60 20.10
C ALA A 157 -14.70 -2.59 20.67
N LEU A 158 -14.20 -3.74 21.12
CA LEU A 158 -12.82 -3.93 21.57
C LEU A 158 -11.82 -3.53 20.48
N PHE A 159 -11.98 -4.03 19.25
CA PHE A 159 -11.10 -3.66 18.14
C PHE A 159 -11.06 -2.14 17.89
N ARG A 160 -12.22 -1.47 17.89
CA ARG A 160 -12.29 -0.02 17.73
C ARG A 160 -11.55 0.72 18.84
N TYR A 161 -11.74 0.27 20.08
CA TYR A 161 -11.07 0.85 21.24
C TYR A 161 -9.54 0.67 21.17
N LEU A 162 -9.05 -0.54 20.86
CA LEU A 162 -7.62 -0.80 20.68
C LEU A 162 -7.02 0.09 19.58
N ARG A 163 -7.75 0.28 18.47
CA ARG A 163 -7.35 1.19 17.39
C ARG A 163 -7.30 2.66 17.81
N GLU A 164 -8.17 3.10 18.72
CA GLU A 164 -8.15 4.46 19.26
C GLU A 164 -6.96 4.70 20.18
N MET A 165 -6.56 3.68 20.95
CA MET A 165 -5.43 3.76 21.90
C MET A 165 -4.06 3.58 21.23
N ALA A 166 -3.99 2.88 20.10
CA ALA A 166 -2.76 2.68 19.32
C ALA A 166 -2.35 3.89 18.44
N LYS A 167 -3.08 5.01 18.52
CA LYS A 167 -2.72 6.28 17.88
C LYS A 167 -1.81 7.10 18.78
#